data_AF-A0A9D4V5T1-F1
#
_entry.id   AF-A0A9D4V5T1-F1
#
_cell.length_a   1.000
_cell.length_b   1.000
_cell.length_c   1.000
_cell.angle_alpha   90.00
_cell.angle_beta   90.00
_cell.angle_gamma   90.00
#
_symmetry.space_group_name_H-M   'P 1'
#
loop_
_entity.id
_entity.type
_entity.pdbx_description
1 polymer ?
#
loop_
_entity_poly.entity_id
_entity_poly.type
_entity_poly.pdbx_seq_one_letter_code
_entity_poly.pdbx_strand_id
1 'polypeptide(L)' 'MKEGEIGKAISLMRSMPLCQKLVAWRTVLNACKNWGSLQDGQVAFEHAVHLDKEDAATYVLMAHTYACNIMVAARGSVG' A
#
# COMPACT_ATOMS: atom_id res chain seq x y z
N MET A 1 -0.66 -13.07 4.74
CA MET A 1 -2.00 -12.68 5.25
C MET A 1 -3.02 -13.64 4.65
N LYS A 2 -4.00 -14.16 5.41
CA LYS A 2 -5.03 -15.08 4.89
C LYS A 2 -6.08 -14.30 4.09
N GLU A 3 -6.51 -14.81 2.93
CA GLU A 3 -7.48 -14.17 2.01
C GLU A 3 -8.78 -13.66 2.67
N GLY A 4 -9.23 -14.28 3.76
CA GLY A 4 -10.45 -13.88 4.47
C GLY A 4 -10.33 -12.60 5.33
N GLU A 5 -9.12 -12.21 5.74
CA GLU A 5 -8.89 -11.01 6.56
C GLU A 5 -8.93 -9.74 5.71
N ILE A 6 -8.47 -9.84 4.46
CA ILE A 6 -8.38 -8.71 3.53
C ILE A 6 -9.79 -8.22 3.15
N GLY A 7 -10.72 -9.13 2.84
CA GLY A 7 -12.11 -8.76 2.53
C GLY A 7 -12.83 -8.05 3.69
N LYS A 8 -12.55 -8.46 4.93
CA LYS A 8 -13.08 -7.80 6.13
C LYS A 8 -12.48 -6.42 6.34
N ALA A 9 -11.17 -6.27 6.15
CA ALA A 9 -10.50 -4.97 6.22
C ALA A 9 -11.08 -3.98 5.21
N ILE A 10 -11.34 -4.42 3.97
CA ILE A 10 -11.95 -3.59 2.91
C ILE A 10 -13.38 -3.16 3.28
N SER A 11 -14.18 -4.06 3.87
CA SER A 11 -15.55 -3.73 4.28
C SER A 11 -15.59 -2.74 5.45
N LEU A 12 -14.67 -2.87 6.42
CA LEU A 12 -14.47 -1.90 7.51
C LEU A 12 -14.01 -0.55 6.99
N MET A 13 -13.14 -0.53 5.98
CA MET A 13 -12.68 0.72 5.38
C MET A 13 -13.82 1.47 4.68
N ARG A 14 -14.89 0.82 4.19
CA ARG A 14 -16.02 1.52 3.57
C ARG A 14 -16.84 2.37 4.55
N SER A 15 -17.01 1.94 5.80
CA SER A 15 -17.80 2.63 6.83
C SER A 15 -17.04 3.72 7.58
N MET A 16 -15.73 3.88 7.32
CA MET A 16 -14.88 4.86 8.01
C MET A 16 -15.02 6.30 7.46
N PRO A 17 -14.83 7.32 8.32
CA PRO A 17 -14.55 8.70 7.91
C PRO A 17 -13.37 8.79 6.94
N LEU A 18 -13.39 9.78 6.03
CA LEU A 18 -12.37 9.96 4.99
C LEU A 18 -10.93 9.99 5.53
N CYS A 19 -10.70 10.68 6.66
CA CYS A 19 -9.41 10.74 7.32
C CYS A 19 -8.89 9.36 7.79
N GLN A 20 -9.77 8.49 8.27
CA GLN A 20 -9.41 7.13 8.69
C GLN A 20 -9.14 6.21 7.49
N LYS A 21 -9.86 6.41 6.37
CA LYS A 21 -9.60 5.70 5.11
C LYS A 21 -8.19 5.98 4.58
N LEU A 22 -7.75 7.24 4.59
CA LEU A 22 -6.41 7.63 4.15
C LEU A 22 -5.31 6.99 5.02
N VAL A 23 -5.48 7.01 6.34
CA VAL A 23 -4.54 6.37 7.29
C VAL A 23 -4.49 4.87 7.08
N ALA A 24 -5.63 4.22 6.86
CA ALA A 24 -5.68 2.78 6.61
C ALA A 24 -5.01 2.39 5.28
N TRP A 25 -5.25 3.13 4.18
CA TRP A 25 -4.54 2.88 2.92
C TRP A 25 -3.03 3.11 3.03
N ARG A 26 -2.59 4.15 3.73
CA ARG A 26 -1.16 4.37 4.03
C ARG A 26 -0.57 3.23 4.86
N THR A 27 -1.33 2.67 5.79
CA THR A 27 -0.89 1.54 6.61
C THR A 27 -0.69 0.28 5.75
N VAL A 28 -1.62 0.03 4.82
CA VAL A 28 -1.50 -1.05 3.82
C VAL A 28 -0.27 -0.82 2.94
N LEU A 29 -0.07 0.39 2.39
CA LEU A 29 1.11 0.76 1.60
C LEU A 29 2.42 0.52 2.37
N ASN A 30 2.48 0.94 3.62
CA ASN A 30 3.67 0.75 4.46
C ASN A 30 3.90 -0.73 4.81
N ALA A 31 2.84 -1.54 4.91
CA ALA A 31 2.97 -2.98 5.07
C ALA A 31 3.47 -3.65 3.78
N CYS A 32 2.99 -3.22 2.61
CA CYS A 32 3.45 -3.69 1.30
C CYS A 32 4.94 -3.41 1.08
N LYS A 33 5.45 -2.29 1.58
CA LYS A 33 6.89 -1.97 1.59
C LYS A 33 7.77 -3.04 2.26
N ASN A 34 7.27 -3.70 3.32
CA ASN A 34 8.07 -4.62 4.14
C ASN A 34 7.87 -6.10 3.74
N TRP A 35 6.71 -6.45 3.18
CA TRP A 35 6.30 -7.85 2.97
C TRP A 35 5.57 -8.11 1.64
N GLY A 36 5.34 -7.09 0.79
CA GLY A 36 4.27 -7.13 -0.21
C GLY A 36 4.69 -7.08 -1.68
N SER A 37 3.83 -7.70 -2.48
CA SER A 37 3.75 -7.59 -3.94
C SER A 37 3.56 -6.13 -4.36
N LEU A 38 4.32 -5.70 -5.38
CA LEU A 38 4.20 -4.36 -5.97
C LEU A 38 2.76 -4.05 -6.43
N GLN A 39 2.02 -5.06 -6.87
CA GLN A 39 0.65 -4.93 -7.34
C GLN A 39 -0.31 -4.51 -6.21
N ASP A 40 -0.18 -5.09 -5.01
CA ASP A 40 -1.03 -4.70 -3.87
C ASP A 40 -0.73 -3.26 -3.41
N GLY A 41 0.55 -2.85 -3.49
CA GLY A 41 0.97 -1.47 -3.22
C GLY A 41 0.40 -0.45 -4.22
N GLN A 42 0.33 -0.82 -5.51
CA GLN A 42 -0.30 0.00 -6.56
C GLN A 42 -1.78 0.23 -6.30
N VAL A 43 -2.53 -0.83 -5.96
CA VAL A 43 -3.96 -0.73 -5.64
C VAL A 43 -4.21 0.17 -4.43
N ALA A 44 -3.41 0.02 -3.37
CA ALA A 44 -3.51 0.89 -2.19
C ALA A 44 -3.19 2.36 -2.50
N PHE A 45 -2.22 2.61 -3.40
CA PHE A 45 -1.84 3.95 -3.85
C PHE A 45 -2.95 4.62 -4.65
N GLU A 46 -3.55 3.92 -5.61
CA GLU A 46 -4.66 4.45 -6.40
C GLU A 46 -5.83 4.88 -5.51
N HIS A 47 -6.17 4.08 -4.50
CA HIS A 47 -7.22 4.43 -3.55
C HIS A 47 -6.86 5.61 -2.65
N ALA A 48 -5.60 5.73 -2.20
CA ALA A 48 -5.15 6.85 -1.38
C ALA A 48 -5.14 8.17 -2.17
N VAL A 49 -4.63 8.17 -3.41
CA VAL A 49 -4.59 9.36 -4.28
C VAL A 49 -6.00 9.79 -4.71
N HIS A 50 -6.92 8.84 -4.89
CA HIS A 50 -8.33 9.16 -5.17
C HIS A 50 -9.02 9.85 -3.98
N LEU A 51 -8.55 9.61 -2.75
CA LEU A 51 -9.06 10.27 -1.55
C LEU A 51 -8.42 11.63 -1.33
N ASP A 52 -7.10 11.74 -1.52
CA ASP A 52 -6.35 12.99 -1.43
C ASP A 52 -5.17 12.99 -2.40
N LYS A 53 -5.32 13.75 -3.48
CA LYS A 53 -4.30 13.90 -4.53
C LYS A 53 -3.09 14.71 -4.11
N GLU A 54 -3.22 15.51 -3.04
CA GLU A 54 -2.16 16.39 -2.52
C GLU A 54 -1.39 15.74 -1.36
N ASP A 55 -1.74 14.50 -0.98
CA ASP A 55 -1.10 13.79 0.12
C ASP A 55 0.33 13.35 -0.23
N ALA A 56 1.30 14.23 0.03
CA ALA A 56 2.72 14.00 -0.26
C ALA A 56 3.26 12.67 0.30
N ALA A 57 2.81 12.23 1.48
CA ALA A 57 3.36 10.98 2.03
C ALA A 57 2.83 9.72 1.34
N THR A 58 1.67 9.78 0.67
CA THR A 58 1.21 8.68 -0.21
C THR A 58 2.18 8.49 -1.38
N TYR A 59 2.67 9.57 -2.00
CA TYR A 59 3.69 9.49 -3.05
C TYR A 59 5.05 9.01 -2.53
N VAL A 60 5.48 9.48 -1.36
CA VAL A 60 6.74 9.02 -0.73
C VAL A 60 6.68 7.52 -0.44
N LEU A 61 5.55 7.01 0.08
CA LEU A 61 5.36 5.59 0.34
C LEU A 61 5.39 4.75 -0.94
N MET A 62 4.83 5.27 -2.04
CA MET A 62 4.83 4.57 -3.32
C MET A 62 6.22 4.52 -3.96
N ALA A 63 6.95 5.64 -3.96
CA ALA A 63 8.34 5.68 -4.41
C ALA A 63 9.23 4.70 -3.61
N HIS A 64 9.02 4.63 -2.30
CA HIS A 64 9.70 3.67 -1.45
C HIS A 64 9.35 2.21 -1.78
N THR A 65 8.08 1.92 -2.10
CA THR A 65 7.64 0.58 -2.53
C THR A 65 8.32 0.14 -3.82
N TYR A 66 8.43 1.03 -4.82
CA TYR A 66 9.18 0.76 -6.05
C TYR A 66 10.67 0.51 -5.78
N ALA A 67 11.32 1.35 -4.98
CA ALA A 67 12.73 1.19 -4.65
C ALA A 67 13.01 -0.14 -3.93
N CYS A 68 12.13 -0.54 -3.01
CA CYS A 68 12.23 -1.81 -2.30
C CYS A 68 12.07 -3.00 -3.26
N ASN A 69 11.11 -2.93 -4.19
CA ASN A 69 10.91 -3.97 -5.21
C ASN A 69 12.13 -4.14 -6.12
N ILE A 70 12.74 -3.04 -6.58
CA ILE A 70 13.98 -3.07 -7.39
C ILE A 70 15.14 -3.68 -6.58
N MET A 71 15.30 -3.31 -5.31
CA MET A 71 16.36 -3.87 -4.45
C MET A 71 16.17 -5.37 -4.17
N VAL A 72 14.93 -5.83 -4.02
CA VAL A 72 14.62 -7.26 -3.86
C VAL A 72 14.89 -8.02 -5.16
N ALA A 73 14.54 -7.47 -6.32
CA ALA A 73 14.87 -8.06 -7.61
C ALA A 73 16.40 -8.18 -7.82
N ALA A 74 17.18 -7.18 -7.41
CA ALA A 74 18.64 -7.23 -7.47
C ALA A 74 19.26 -8.30 -6.56
N ARG A 75 18.61 -8.66 -5.44
CA ARG A 75 19.03 -9.78 -4.58
C ARG A 75 18.72 -11.16 -5.17
N GLY A 76 17.77 -11.25 -6.10
CA GLY A 76 17.41 -12.50 -6.79
C GLY A 76 18.33 -12.88 -7.95
N SER A 77 19.25 -12.00 -8.37
CA SER A 77 20.22 -12.26 -9.44
C SER A 77 21.62 -12.66 -8.94
N VAL A 78 21.79 -12.82 -7.63
CA VAL A 78 22.97 -13.45 -7.02
C VAL A 78 22.51 -14.74 -6.36
N GLY A 79 22.26 -15.75 -7.20
CA GLY A 79 21.88 -17.11 -6.80
C GLY A 79 22.23 -18.06 -7.92
#